data_AF-X6MV57-F1
#
_entry.id   AF-X6MV57-F1
#
_cell.length_a   1.000
_cell.length_b   1.000
_cell.length_c   1.000
_cell.angle_alpha   90.00
_cell.angle_beta   90.00
_cell.angle_gamma   90.00
#
_symmetry.space_group_name_H-M   'P 1'
#
loop_
_entity.id
_entity.type
_entity.pdbx_description
1 polymer ?
#
loop_
_entity_poly.entity_id
_entity_poly.type
_entity_poly.pdbx_seq_one_letter_code
_entity_poly.pdbx_strand_id
1 'polypeptide(L)'
;MSVKEYVRQVMDKKLFDPVLTTQLANEFKLKRIIKDYLPGDKESGGYATYMEWVNLDYDPAGLNALRINPYVRVCAVQYRMRLVKNFDEFAHHCEYFIDVASDYKSDFVLFPEMFTMQLLSFLPNGRPGRAVRQLTAFTEQYIQFFSSMAVKYNTNIIAGSHLTVEDDDALYNISFLFRRDGTYEKQYKLHITPHERKWWGVKPGKKVE
;
A
#
# COMPACT_ATOMS: atom_id res chain seq x y z
N MET A 1 23.21 25.96 3.92
CA MET A 1 21.97 26.21 4.67
C MET A 1 22.10 25.50 6.02
N SER A 2 21.79 26.17 7.12
CA SER A 2 21.82 25.51 8.44
C SER A 2 20.65 24.54 8.58
N VAL A 3 20.79 23.49 9.40
CA VAL A 3 19.70 22.51 9.63
C VAL A 3 18.44 23.18 10.18
N LYS A 4 18.58 24.23 10.99
CA LYS A 4 17.45 25.01 11.52
C LYS A 4 16.74 25.80 10.44
N GLU A 5 17.47 26.38 9.49
CA GLU A 5 16.88 27.07 8.35
C GLU A 5 16.19 26.11 7.39
N TYR A 6 16.78 24.93 7.14
CA TYR A 6 16.16 23.87 6.33
C TYR A 6 14.81 23.46 6.92
N VAL A 7 14.81 23.06 8.20
CA VAL A 7 13.58 22.66 8.92
C VAL A 7 12.54 23.78 8.90
N ARG A 8 12.93 25.04 9.14
CA ARG A 8 12.00 26.16 9.08
C ARG A 8 11.41 26.33 7.67
N GLN A 9 12.21 26.21 6.62
CA GLN A 9 11.70 26.30 5.25
C GLN A 9 10.76 25.14 4.89
N VAL A 10 10.98 23.94 5.41
CA VAL A 10 10.04 22.81 5.26
C VAL A 10 8.74 23.09 6.00
N MET A 11 8.81 23.57 7.25
CA MET A 11 7.63 23.96 8.03
C MET A 11 6.84 25.10 7.38
N ASP A 12 7.53 26.06 6.77
CA ASP A 12 6.95 27.17 5.99
C ASP A 12 6.42 26.71 4.60
N LYS A 13 6.51 25.42 4.27
CA LYS A 13 6.14 24.83 2.97
C LYS A 13 6.90 25.39 1.77
N LYS A 14 8.10 25.95 1.98
CA LYS A 14 9.00 26.46 0.92
C LYS A 14 9.89 25.35 0.34
N LEU A 15 10.19 24.34 1.15
CA LEU A 15 10.93 23.15 0.76
C LEU A 15 10.10 21.89 1.02
N PHE A 16 10.25 20.90 0.17
CA PHE A 16 9.67 19.58 0.36
C PHE A 16 10.71 18.62 0.92
N ASP A 17 10.42 18.06 2.09
CA ASP A 17 11.17 16.96 2.70
C ASP A 17 10.30 15.69 2.75
N PRO A 18 10.74 14.54 2.24
CA PRO A 18 9.90 13.35 2.12
C PRO A 18 9.42 12.80 3.47
N VAL A 19 10.17 13.00 4.56
CA VAL A 19 9.83 12.50 5.89
C VAL A 19 9.16 13.58 6.72
N LEU A 20 9.82 14.72 6.89
CA LEU A 20 9.34 15.80 7.76
C LEU A 20 8.03 16.40 7.25
N THR A 21 7.84 16.55 5.93
CA THR A 21 6.57 17.05 5.37
C THR A 21 5.42 16.10 5.68
N THR A 22 5.63 14.80 5.48
CA THR A 22 4.64 13.75 5.74
C THR A 22 4.25 13.69 7.22
N GLN A 23 5.23 13.80 8.11
CA GLN A 23 4.98 13.76 9.56
C GLN A 23 4.24 15.03 10.04
N LEU A 24 4.62 16.21 9.54
CA LEU A 24 3.91 17.45 9.82
C LEU A 24 2.45 17.43 9.31
N ALA A 25 2.20 16.80 8.15
CA ALA A 25 0.85 16.62 7.62
C ALA A 25 -0.02 15.70 8.50
N ASN A 26 0.60 14.76 9.21
CA ASN A 26 -0.04 13.89 10.21
C ASN A 26 -0.13 14.52 11.61
N GLU A 27 -0.07 15.85 11.71
CA GLU A 27 -0.19 16.63 12.96
C GLU A 27 0.92 16.37 14.00
N PHE A 28 2.04 15.74 13.62
CA PHE A 28 3.20 15.64 14.49
C PHE A 28 3.83 17.01 14.69
N LYS A 29 4.22 17.30 15.93
CA LYS A 29 4.91 18.55 16.29
C LYS A 29 6.39 18.27 16.47
N LEU A 30 7.22 18.99 15.73
CA LEU A 30 8.66 18.96 15.93
C LEU A 30 9.03 19.53 17.31
N LYS A 31 9.70 18.72 18.12
CA LYS A 31 10.16 19.10 19.46
C LYS A 31 11.64 19.44 19.50
N ARG A 32 12.45 18.68 18.78
CA ARG A 32 13.91 18.84 18.80
C ARG A 32 14.57 18.29 17.54
N ILE A 33 15.73 18.85 17.19
CA ILE A 33 16.66 18.27 16.24
C ILE A 33 17.77 17.54 17.02
N ILE A 34 17.93 16.26 16.74
CA ILE A 34 18.99 15.40 17.28
C ILE A 34 20.19 15.49 16.32
N LYS A 35 21.38 15.73 16.88
CA LYS A 35 22.64 15.74 16.13
C LYS A 35 23.34 14.39 16.28
N ASP A 36 24.17 14.04 15.31
CA ASP A 36 24.96 12.81 15.31
C ASP A 36 24.12 11.55 15.54
N TYR A 37 22.87 11.57 15.06
CA TYR A 37 21.94 10.45 15.20
C TYR A 37 22.37 9.27 14.33
N LEU A 38 22.78 9.55 13.09
CA LEU A 38 23.31 8.56 12.16
C LEU A 38 24.43 9.18 11.31
N PRO A 39 25.68 9.24 11.81
CA PRO A 39 26.76 10.00 11.19
C PRO A 39 27.10 9.61 9.73
N GLY A 40 26.76 8.39 9.32
CA GLY A 40 26.99 7.89 7.94
C GLY A 40 25.91 8.31 6.94
N ASP A 41 24.79 8.89 7.39
CA ASP A 41 23.70 9.31 6.52
C ASP A 41 24.02 10.66 5.86
N LYS A 42 24.33 10.59 4.57
CA LYS A 42 24.67 11.76 3.75
C LYS A 42 23.45 12.61 3.39
N GLU A 43 22.26 12.03 3.33
CA GLU A 43 21.05 12.76 2.94
C GLU A 43 20.56 13.65 4.09
N SER A 44 20.51 13.11 5.32
CA SER A 44 20.16 13.89 6.50
C SER A 44 21.33 14.69 7.09
N GLY A 45 22.56 14.44 6.65
CA GLY A 45 23.77 15.00 7.23
C GLY A 45 24.02 14.54 8.68
N GLY A 46 23.50 13.36 9.03
CA GLY A 46 23.58 12.77 10.37
C GLY A 46 22.61 13.35 11.41
N TYR A 47 21.63 14.15 10.99
CA TYR A 47 20.62 14.73 11.88
C TYR A 47 19.33 13.88 11.90
N ALA A 48 18.58 13.97 12.99
CA ALA A 48 17.23 13.42 13.06
C ALA A 48 16.25 14.40 13.72
N THR A 49 14.97 14.24 13.40
CA THR A 49 13.88 15.03 13.97
C THR A 49 13.17 14.24 15.07
N TYR A 50 13.16 14.76 16.28
CA TYR A 50 12.32 14.27 17.36
C TYR A 50 10.96 14.96 17.30
N MET A 51 9.91 14.17 17.06
CA MET A 51 8.56 14.65 16.86
C MET A 51 7.61 14.00 17.86
N GLU A 52 6.61 14.74 18.28
CA GLU A 52 5.58 14.28 19.22
C GLU A 52 4.21 14.46 18.58
N TRP A 53 3.39 13.43 18.65
CA TRP A 53 1.96 13.51 18.35
C TRP A 53 1.21 13.51 19.69
N VAL A 54 0.55 14.63 20.00
CA VAL A 54 -0.18 14.79 21.25
C VAL A 54 -1.56 14.19 21.09
N ASN A 55 -1.76 13.00 21.65
CA ASN A 55 -3.06 12.37 21.72
C ASN A 55 -3.80 12.81 22.99
N LEU A 56 -4.65 13.82 22.88
CA LEU A 56 -5.47 14.31 24.01
C LEU A 56 -6.49 13.26 24.49
N ASP A 57 -6.83 12.28 23.65
CA ASP A 57 -7.72 11.16 23.97
C ASP A 57 -6.96 9.96 24.58
N TYR A 58 -5.65 10.07 24.82
CA TYR A 58 -4.87 8.98 25.41
C TYR A 58 -5.24 8.77 26.88
N ASP A 59 -6.05 7.76 27.13
CA ASP A 59 -6.38 7.27 28.47
C ASP A 59 -5.66 5.94 28.73
N PRO A 60 -4.64 5.89 29.62
CA PRO A 60 -3.93 4.65 29.93
C PRO A 60 -4.81 3.61 30.64
N ALA A 61 -5.95 4.01 31.23
CA ALA A 61 -6.94 3.08 31.81
C ALA A 61 -7.95 2.57 30.75
N GLY A 62 -8.02 3.23 29.58
CA GLY A 62 -8.98 2.99 28.51
C GLY A 62 -8.60 1.88 27.52
N LEU A 63 -7.48 1.18 27.69
CA LEU A 63 -7.08 0.04 26.84
C LEU A 63 -8.16 -1.08 26.77
N ASN A 64 -9.02 -1.17 27.78
CA ASN A 64 -10.14 -2.13 27.83
C ASN A 64 -11.43 -1.61 27.17
N ALA A 65 -11.48 -0.34 26.78
CA ALA A 65 -12.55 0.23 26.00
C ALA A 65 -11.94 0.75 24.69
N LEU A 66 -11.51 -0.18 23.82
CA LEU A 66 -11.41 0.12 22.40
C LEU A 66 -12.65 0.95 22.06
N ARG A 67 -12.48 2.21 21.67
CA ARG A 67 -13.57 3.00 21.10
C ARG A 67 -14.02 2.22 19.88
N ILE A 68 -15.00 1.33 20.05
CA ILE A 68 -15.69 0.66 18.96
C ILE A 68 -16.45 1.79 18.30
N ASN A 69 -15.80 2.48 17.36
CA ASN A 69 -16.55 3.26 16.40
C ASN A 69 -17.42 2.22 15.67
N PRO A 70 -18.75 2.24 15.84
CA PRO A 70 -19.60 1.20 15.25
C PRO A 70 -19.59 1.26 13.72
N TYR A 71 -19.03 2.31 13.14
CA TYR A 71 -18.98 2.55 11.71
C TYR A 71 -17.57 2.41 11.16
N VAL A 72 -17.43 1.58 10.14
CA VAL A 72 -16.23 1.43 9.32
C VAL A 72 -16.43 2.21 8.03
N ARG A 73 -15.49 3.07 7.67
CA ARG A 73 -15.52 3.81 6.39
C ARG A 73 -14.78 3.04 5.31
N VAL A 74 -15.46 2.73 4.21
CA VAL A 74 -14.87 1.99 3.09
C VAL A 74 -14.89 2.84 1.83
N CYS A 75 -13.73 3.02 1.20
CA CYS A 75 -13.61 3.57 -0.15
C CYS A 75 -13.59 2.41 -1.15
N ALA A 76 -14.63 2.30 -1.98
CA ALA A 76 -14.70 1.30 -3.05
C ALA A 76 -14.25 1.91 -4.38
N VAL A 77 -13.18 1.37 -4.96
CA VAL A 77 -12.57 1.90 -6.18
C VAL A 77 -13.23 1.29 -7.41
N GLN A 78 -13.87 2.11 -8.23
CA GLN A 78 -14.27 1.71 -9.58
C GLN A 78 -13.11 1.95 -10.55
N TYR A 79 -12.32 0.91 -10.79
CA TYR A 79 -11.08 0.99 -11.55
C TYR A 79 -11.32 0.86 -13.06
N ARG A 80 -10.83 1.82 -13.86
CA ARG A 80 -10.85 1.71 -15.33
C ARG A 80 -9.61 0.98 -15.83
N MET A 81 -9.79 -0.24 -16.34
CA MET A 81 -8.74 -0.99 -17.02
C MET A 81 -8.27 -0.22 -18.27
N ARG A 82 -6.96 0.04 -18.34
CA ARG A 82 -6.30 0.72 -19.45
C ARG A 82 -4.88 0.18 -19.61
N LEU A 83 -4.30 0.42 -20.79
CA LEU A 83 -2.91 0.05 -21.03
C LEU A 83 -2.00 0.88 -20.11
N VAL A 84 -0.98 0.21 -19.57
CA VAL A 84 0.12 0.82 -18.81
C VAL A 84 1.44 0.46 -19.50
N LYS A 85 2.44 1.33 -19.40
CA LYS A 85 3.75 1.17 -20.03
C LYS A 85 4.74 0.39 -19.18
N ASN A 86 4.55 0.42 -17.87
CA ASN A 86 5.41 -0.25 -16.89
C ASN A 86 4.65 -0.38 -15.55
N PHE A 87 5.32 -1.00 -14.57
CA PHE A 87 4.76 -1.16 -13.23
C PHE A 87 4.59 0.18 -12.50
N ASP A 88 5.49 1.14 -12.69
CA ASP A 88 5.42 2.44 -11.99
C ASP A 88 4.18 3.24 -12.37
N GLU A 89 3.77 3.19 -13.64
CA GLU A 89 2.52 3.81 -14.10
C GLU A 89 1.30 3.12 -13.47
N PHE A 90 1.33 1.79 -13.34
CA PHE A 90 0.31 1.04 -12.60
C PHE A 90 0.26 1.44 -11.12
N ALA A 91 1.41 1.50 -10.45
CA ALA A 91 1.54 1.88 -9.05
C ALA A 91 1.02 3.30 -8.81
N HIS A 92 1.39 4.24 -9.67
CA HIS A 92 0.93 5.63 -9.62
C HIS A 92 -0.61 5.73 -9.70
N HIS A 93 -1.24 4.96 -10.59
CA HIS A 93 -2.71 4.91 -10.66
C HIS A 93 -3.35 4.37 -9.38
N CYS A 94 -2.72 3.42 -8.71
CA CYS A 94 -3.22 2.85 -7.46
C CYS A 94 -3.02 3.83 -6.30
N GLU A 95 -1.85 4.46 -6.21
CA GLU A 95 -1.51 5.44 -5.18
C GLU A 95 -2.50 6.60 -5.17
N TYR A 96 -2.92 7.11 -6.34
CA TYR A 96 -3.96 8.14 -6.43
C TYR A 96 -5.23 7.79 -5.66
N PHE A 97 -5.74 6.56 -5.76
CA PHE A 97 -6.95 6.16 -5.04
C PHE A 97 -6.71 5.97 -3.53
N ILE A 98 -5.52 5.52 -3.16
CA ILE A 98 -5.12 5.33 -1.75
C ILE A 98 -5.00 6.69 -1.06
N ASP A 99 -4.38 7.67 -1.74
CA ASP A 99 -4.25 9.06 -1.31
C ASP A 99 -5.63 9.68 -1.06
N VAL A 100 -6.53 9.60 -2.06
CA VAL A 100 -7.92 10.08 -1.94
C VAL A 100 -8.64 9.40 -0.77
N ALA A 101 -8.50 8.08 -0.61
CA ALA A 101 -9.17 7.37 0.48
C ALA A 101 -8.64 7.77 1.86
N SER A 102 -7.33 8.05 1.96
CA SER A 102 -6.68 8.57 3.17
C SER A 102 -7.17 9.98 3.51
N ASP A 103 -7.29 10.87 2.50
CA ASP A 103 -7.85 12.22 2.66
C ASP A 103 -9.28 12.19 3.21
N TYR A 104 -10.10 11.25 2.72
CA TYR A 104 -11.45 11.00 3.25
C TYR A 104 -11.47 10.24 4.58
N LYS A 105 -10.32 10.00 5.22
CA LYS A 105 -10.17 9.24 6.48
C LYS A 105 -10.90 7.90 6.42
N SER A 106 -10.73 7.17 5.31
CA SER A 106 -11.34 5.86 5.11
C SER A 106 -10.53 4.80 5.85
N ASP A 107 -11.23 3.86 6.49
CA ASP A 107 -10.57 2.79 7.22
C ASP A 107 -9.98 1.72 6.30
N PHE A 108 -10.68 1.48 5.19
CA PHE A 108 -10.32 0.54 4.14
C PHE A 108 -10.45 1.17 2.75
N VAL A 109 -9.54 0.78 1.86
CA VAL A 109 -9.63 0.99 0.40
C VAL A 109 -9.81 -0.37 -0.26
N LEU A 110 -10.80 -0.50 -1.15
CA LEU A 110 -11.11 -1.75 -1.85
C LEU A 110 -10.86 -1.60 -3.36
N PHE A 111 -9.91 -2.36 -3.87
CA PHE A 111 -9.65 -2.49 -5.31
C PHE A 111 -10.43 -3.66 -5.94
N PRO A 112 -10.74 -3.60 -7.25
CA PRO A 112 -11.47 -4.67 -7.94
C PRO A 112 -10.68 -5.96 -8.16
N GLU A 113 -11.41 -7.04 -8.44
CA GLU A 113 -10.86 -8.32 -8.88
C GLU A 113 -9.97 -8.15 -10.14
N MET A 114 -8.80 -8.82 -10.13
CA MET A 114 -7.91 -8.99 -11.28
C MET A 114 -7.52 -7.70 -12.03
N PHE A 115 -7.60 -6.54 -11.38
CA PHE A 115 -7.17 -5.27 -11.95
C PHE A 115 -5.67 -5.26 -12.33
N THR A 116 -4.88 -6.16 -11.75
CA THR A 116 -3.46 -6.38 -12.10
C THR A 116 -3.26 -6.98 -13.50
N MET A 117 -4.31 -7.46 -14.18
CA MET A 117 -4.21 -7.93 -15.57
C MET A 117 -3.73 -6.82 -16.52
N GLN A 118 -3.87 -5.54 -16.17
CA GLN A 118 -3.33 -4.45 -16.97
C GLN A 118 -1.80 -4.50 -17.10
N LEU A 119 -1.08 -5.16 -16.17
CA LEU A 119 0.37 -5.35 -16.27
C LEU A 119 0.76 -6.17 -17.51
N LEU A 120 -0.16 -6.97 -18.07
CA LEU A 120 0.06 -7.67 -19.34
C LEU A 120 0.24 -6.71 -20.52
N SER A 121 -0.15 -5.44 -20.40
CA SER A 121 -0.13 -4.45 -21.48
C SER A 121 1.26 -4.14 -22.02
N PHE A 122 2.31 -4.31 -21.20
CA PHE A 122 3.70 -4.07 -21.57
C PHE A 122 4.54 -5.35 -21.60
N LEU A 123 3.90 -6.52 -21.51
CA LEU A 123 4.55 -7.81 -21.62
C LEU A 123 4.41 -8.37 -23.04
N PRO A 124 5.31 -9.28 -23.46
CA PRO A 124 5.20 -9.92 -24.76
C PRO A 124 3.87 -10.68 -24.91
N ASN A 125 3.19 -10.43 -26.02
CA ASN A 125 1.95 -11.13 -26.34
C ASN A 125 2.19 -12.64 -26.48
N GLY A 126 1.30 -13.42 -25.89
CA GLY A 126 1.40 -14.88 -25.89
C GLY A 126 0.05 -15.55 -25.71
N ARG A 127 0.05 -16.89 -25.65
CA ARG A 127 -1.16 -17.65 -25.32
C ARG A 127 -1.67 -17.24 -23.92
N PRO A 128 -2.99 -17.11 -23.71
CA PRO A 128 -3.57 -16.57 -22.48
C PRO A 128 -2.95 -17.16 -21.21
N GLY A 129 -2.95 -18.48 -21.05
CA GLY A 129 -2.39 -19.15 -19.86
C GLY A 129 -0.89 -18.91 -19.61
N ARG A 130 -0.08 -18.67 -20.66
CA ARG A 130 1.33 -18.29 -20.50
C ARG A 130 1.46 -16.82 -20.11
N ALA A 131 0.66 -15.95 -20.72
CA ALA A 131 0.66 -14.51 -20.43
C ALA A 131 0.31 -14.24 -18.96
N VAL A 132 -0.78 -14.82 -18.44
CA VAL A 132 -1.14 -14.61 -17.02
C VAL A 132 -0.11 -15.17 -16.04
N ARG A 133 0.62 -16.24 -16.38
CA ARG A 133 1.72 -16.74 -15.53
C ARG A 133 2.90 -15.78 -15.44
N GLN A 134 3.06 -14.86 -16.40
CA GLN A 134 4.07 -13.80 -16.32
C GLN A 134 3.72 -12.76 -15.24
N LEU A 135 2.45 -12.67 -14.80
CA LEU A 135 2.06 -11.77 -13.72
C LEU A 135 2.73 -12.13 -12.40
N THR A 136 3.05 -13.40 -12.16
CA THR A 136 3.79 -13.86 -10.99
C THR A 136 5.12 -13.12 -10.80
N ALA A 137 5.77 -12.69 -11.89
CA ALA A 137 7.02 -11.93 -11.80
C ALA A 137 6.86 -10.57 -11.10
N PHE A 138 5.64 -10.04 -11.02
CA PHE A 138 5.33 -8.77 -10.34
C PHE A 138 4.77 -8.97 -8.94
N THR A 139 4.58 -10.20 -8.47
CA THR A 139 3.94 -10.47 -7.17
C THR A 139 4.70 -9.82 -6.02
N GLU A 140 6.03 -9.95 -5.99
CA GLU A 140 6.85 -9.33 -4.94
C GLU A 140 6.78 -7.80 -4.99
N GLN A 141 6.91 -7.21 -6.18
CA GLN A 141 6.80 -5.76 -6.38
C GLN A 141 5.41 -5.23 -5.97
N TYR A 142 4.36 -5.98 -6.27
CA TYR A 142 2.98 -5.71 -5.87
C TYR A 142 2.82 -5.74 -4.35
N ILE A 143 3.33 -6.77 -3.67
CA ILE A 143 3.26 -6.89 -2.20
C ILE A 143 4.02 -5.73 -1.54
N GLN A 144 5.25 -5.46 -1.98
CA GLN A 144 6.08 -4.38 -1.44
C GLN A 144 5.42 -3.01 -1.63
N PHE A 145 4.86 -2.75 -2.81
CA PHE A 145 4.16 -1.49 -3.10
C PHE A 145 2.97 -1.30 -2.16
N PHE A 146 2.02 -2.25 -2.11
CA PHE A 146 0.82 -2.08 -1.30
C PHE A 146 1.09 -2.09 0.21
N SER A 147 2.07 -2.88 0.69
CA SER A 147 2.52 -2.83 2.08
C SER A 147 3.07 -1.43 2.43
N SER A 148 3.93 -0.88 1.57
CA SER A 148 4.49 0.48 1.76
C SER A 148 3.41 1.55 1.73
N MET A 149 2.43 1.44 0.84
CA MET A 149 1.31 2.39 0.77
C MET A 149 0.40 2.31 2.00
N ALA A 150 0.11 1.11 2.51
CA ALA A 150 -0.71 0.93 3.71
C ALA A 150 -0.11 1.64 4.93
N VAL A 151 1.23 1.55 5.09
CA VAL A 151 1.97 2.27 6.13
C VAL A 151 2.02 3.77 5.85
N LYS A 152 2.41 4.17 4.63
CA LYS A 152 2.57 5.59 4.23
C LYS A 152 1.29 6.40 4.45
N TYR A 153 0.15 5.82 4.08
CA TYR A 153 -1.16 6.48 4.13
C TYR A 153 -1.98 6.11 5.37
N ASN A 154 -1.42 5.30 6.27
CA ASN A 154 -2.07 4.81 7.49
C ASN A 154 -3.49 4.28 7.22
N THR A 155 -3.66 3.48 6.17
CA THR A 155 -4.96 2.91 5.75
C THR A 155 -4.84 1.41 5.48
N ASN A 156 -5.93 0.66 5.69
CA ASN A 156 -5.95 -0.76 5.32
C ASN A 156 -6.33 -0.88 3.84
N ILE A 157 -5.68 -1.76 3.09
CA ILE A 157 -5.89 -1.89 1.66
C ILE A 157 -6.32 -3.31 1.33
N ILE A 158 -7.54 -3.48 0.86
CA ILE A 158 -7.99 -4.70 0.18
C ILE A 158 -7.63 -4.53 -1.28
N ALA A 159 -6.44 -5.01 -1.65
CA ALA A 159 -5.81 -4.71 -2.93
C ALA A 159 -6.39 -5.55 -4.08
N GLY A 160 -7.68 -5.87 -4.08
CA GLY A 160 -8.30 -6.67 -5.15
C GLY A 160 -7.62 -8.03 -5.26
N SER A 161 -7.45 -8.52 -6.49
CA SER A 161 -6.78 -9.80 -6.71
C SER A 161 -5.68 -9.80 -7.76
N HIS A 162 -4.74 -10.72 -7.56
CA HIS A 162 -3.57 -10.94 -8.40
C HIS A 162 -3.41 -12.43 -8.71
N LEU A 163 -3.12 -12.73 -9.98
CA LEU A 163 -2.85 -14.09 -10.42
C LEU A 163 -1.39 -14.43 -10.12
N THR A 164 -1.18 -15.44 -9.28
CA THR A 164 0.14 -15.80 -8.75
C THR A 164 0.35 -17.29 -8.87
N VAL A 165 1.54 -17.72 -9.28
CA VAL A 165 1.98 -19.11 -9.18
C VAL A 165 2.63 -19.30 -7.81
N GLU A 166 2.12 -20.25 -7.02
CA GLU A 166 2.66 -20.58 -5.70
C GLU A 166 3.62 -21.79 -5.80
N ASP A 167 4.17 -22.24 -4.67
CA ASP A 167 5.24 -23.26 -4.58
C ASP A 167 4.91 -24.62 -5.20
N ASP A 168 3.62 -24.93 -5.40
CA ASP A 168 3.13 -26.14 -6.05
C ASP A 168 3.06 -26.04 -7.59
N ASP A 169 3.61 -24.97 -8.18
CA ASP A 169 3.54 -24.60 -9.60
C ASP A 169 2.09 -24.43 -10.13
N ALA A 170 1.12 -24.28 -9.22
CA ALA A 170 -0.26 -23.99 -9.57
C ALA A 170 -0.53 -22.48 -9.57
N LEU A 171 -1.33 -22.06 -10.55
CA LEU A 171 -1.79 -20.69 -10.68
C LEU A 171 -3.04 -20.48 -9.82
N TYR A 172 -3.03 -19.46 -8.97
CA TYR A 172 -4.16 -19.09 -8.12
C TYR A 172 -4.59 -17.65 -8.37
N ASN A 173 -5.89 -17.39 -8.20
CA ASN A 173 -6.44 -16.03 -8.09
C ASN A 173 -6.50 -15.69 -6.60
N ILE A 174 -5.61 -14.80 -6.15
CA ILE A 174 -5.38 -14.50 -4.74
C ILE A 174 -5.79 -13.06 -4.46
N SER A 175 -6.66 -12.87 -3.48
CA SER A 175 -6.97 -11.57 -2.90
C SER A 175 -5.99 -11.24 -1.78
N PHE A 176 -5.58 -9.97 -1.67
CA PHE A 176 -4.63 -9.53 -0.66
C PHE A 176 -5.23 -8.45 0.25
N LEU A 177 -5.03 -8.59 1.56
CA LEU A 177 -5.33 -7.56 2.55
C LEU A 177 -4.01 -7.05 3.12
N PHE A 178 -3.74 -5.76 3.00
CA PHE A 178 -2.60 -5.07 3.61
C PHE A 178 -3.09 -4.24 4.78
N ARG A 179 -2.46 -4.40 5.94
CA ARG A 179 -2.79 -3.68 7.17
C ARG A 179 -1.90 -2.45 7.34
N ARG A 180 -2.34 -1.49 8.15
CA ARG A 180 -1.62 -0.22 8.43
C ARG A 180 -0.22 -0.41 9.02
N ASP A 181 0.05 -1.57 9.62
CA ASP A 181 1.36 -1.95 10.15
C ASP A 181 2.31 -2.54 9.10
N GLY A 182 1.87 -2.65 7.84
CA GLY A 182 2.64 -3.21 6.73
C GLY A 182 2.51 -4.73 6.58
N THR A 183 1.84 -5.43 7.50
CA THR A 183 1.56 -6.86 7.35
C THR A 183 0.52 -7.11 6.26
N TYR A 184 0.49 -8.32 5.71
CA TYR A 184 -0.51 -8.70 4.72
C TYR A 184 -1.03 -10.13 4.92
N GLU A 185 -2.24 -10.38 4.44
CA GLU A 185 -2.87 -11.70 4.37
C GLU A 185 -3.27 -12.02 2.94
N LYS A 186 -3.49 -13.31 2.67
CA LYS A 186 -3.93 -13.84 1.37
C LYS A 186 -5.26 -14.59 1.54
N GLN A 187 -6.18 -14.42 0.59
CA GLN A 187 -7.35 -15.28 0.43
C GLN A 187 -7.39 -15.85 -0.99
N TYR A 188 -7.36 -17.18 -1.09
CA TYR A 188 -7.44 -17.89 -2.36
C TYR A 188 -8.90 -18.00 -2.82
N LYS A 189 -9.16 -17.72 -4.10
CA LYS A 189 -10.51 -17.88 -4.68
C LYS A 189 -10.92 -19.35 -4.65
N LEU A 190 -12.01 -19.67 -3.95
CA LEU A 190 -12.49 -21.04 -3.77
C LEU A 190 -13.19 -21.57 -5.02
N HIS A 191 -14.06 -20.74 -5.60
CA HIS A 191 -14.89 -21.13 -6.73
C HIS A 191 -14.36 -20.49 -8.01
N ILE A 192 -13.52 -21.24 -8.71
CA ILE A 192 -12.94 -20.81 -9.99
C ILE A 192 -13.98 -20.94 -11.10
N THR A 193 -14.15 -19.88 -11.88
CA THR A 193 -15.08 -19.89 -13.01
C THR A 193 -14.62 -20.88 -14.10
N PRO A 194 -15.56 -21.43 -14.90
CA PRO A 194 -15.19 -22.32 -16.00
C PRO A 194 -14.19 -21.68 -16.99
N HIS A 195 -14.29 -20.36 -17.21
CA HIS A 195 -13.38 -19.62 -18.09
C HIS A 195 -11.95 -19.56 -17.53
N GLU A 196 -11.77 -19.17 -16.26
CA GLU A 196 -10.47 -19.15 -15.60
C GLU A 196 -9.80 -20.52 -15.64
N ARG A 197 -10.57 -21.58 -15.36
CA ARG A 197 -10.07 -22.96 -15.41
C ARG A 197 -9.67 -23.37 -16.83
N LYS A 198 -10.49 -23.06 -17.83
CA LYS A 198 -10.30 -23.47 -19.23
C LYS A 198 -9.14 -22.73 -19.91
N TRP A 199 -9.05 -21.42 -19.72
CA TRP A 199 -8.13 -20.57 -20.46
C TRP A 199 -6.79 -20.33 -19.76
N TRP A 200 -6.78 -20.36 -18.43
CA TRP A 200 -5.61 -20.02 -17.61
C TRP A 200 -5.13 -21.17 -16.74
N GLY A 201 -6.00 -22.15 -16.45
CA GLY A 201 -5.65 -23.28 -15.59
C GLY A 201 -5.61 -22.92 -14.10
N VAL A 202 -6.37 -21.92 -13.67
CA VAL A 202 -6.43 -21.48 -12.26
C VAL A 202 -6.98 -22.60 -11.38
N LYS A 203 -6.32 -22.84 -10.24
CA LYS A 203 -6.74 -23.81 -9.22
C LYS A 203 -7.55 -23.13 -8.11
N PRO A 204 -8.51 -23.86 -7.51
CA PRO A 204 -9.29 -23.35 -6.38
C PRO A 204 -8.47 -23.36 -5.09
N GLY A 205 -8.73 -22.40 -4.21
CA GLY A 205 -8.32 -22.46 -2.81
C GLY A 205 -9.03 -23.59 -2.04
N LYS A 206 -8.52 -23.91 -0.85
CA LYS A 206 -9.01 -25.04 -0.03
C LYS A 206 -9.99 -24.64 1.07
N LYS A 207 -9.88 -23.43 1.62
CA LYS A 207 -10.69 -22.92 2.74
C LYS A 207 -10.74 -21.40 2.76
N VAL A 208 -11.64 -20.85 3.57
CA VAL A 208 -11.60 -19.45 3.99
C VAL A 208 -10.53 -19.31 5.08
N GLU A 209 -9.71 -18.27 4.98
CA GLU A 209 -8.68 -17.92 5.99
C GLU A 209 -9.25 -17.02 7.09
#